data_AF-A0A1Y3EIY3-F1
#
_entry.id   AF-A0A1Y3EIY3-F1
#
_cell.length_a   1.000
_cell.length_b   1.000
_cell.length_c   1.000
_cell.angle_alpha   90.00
_cell.angle_beta   90.00
_cell.angle_gamma   90.00
#
_symmetry.space_group_name_H-M   'P 1'
#
loop_
_entity.id
_entity.type
_entity.pdbx_description
1 polymer ?
#
loop_
_entity_poly.entity_id
_entity_poly.type
_entity_poly.pdbx_seq_one_letter_code
_entity_poly.pdbx_strand_id
1 'polypeptide(L)'
;MSGRGKGGKGLGKGGAKRHRKVLRDNIQGITKPAIRRLARRGGVKRISGLIYEETRAVLKAFLENVVRDAVTYCEHAKRRVSLASLQQVLGVDFNIIEKQVNQLVATDESLSLCLGQIISKDYMNKVCIEIDKLLAKQGKLSVGDLAKKYDFPTAFLAEEVYHQIGKAIHGFVDSADSNIILTKAFVERQTAILRGVLSGCTRVISVKKLVTEFSVESSLFFSCFDELRSRGYIRGVLYGGNQVERAVYMPEICVEKLKSHVLDFYRKNGYIELSYVKKFGVSDVSQFLTRLLISENGCEPYKNLKESLLSEKLWLEFESVAKETMAQNLWLDVSTIAPEVLSDADICCLADMLEKGNKKWNRLEDLYFFDESLAN
;
A
#
# COMPACT_ATOMS: atom_id res chain seq x y z
N MET A 1 57.14 -4.19 84.98
CA MET A 1 56.76 -2.82 84.62
C MET A 1 56.07 -2.83 83.26
N SER A 2 54.78 -2.49 83.26
CA SER A 2 53.88 -2.50 82.10
C SER A 2 53.99 -1.16 81.35
N GLY A 3 54.41 -1.22 80.09
CA GLY A 3 54.59 -0.06 79.19
C GLY A 3 53.39 0.09 78.26
N ARG A 4 52.52 1.03 78.61
CA ARG A 4 51.24 1.38 77.99
C ARG A 4 51.41 1.82 76.52
N GLY A 5 50.88 1.02 75.59
CA GLY A 5 50.90 1.31 74.15
C GLY A 5 50.09 2.57 73.79
N LYS A 6 50.66 3.42 72.93
CA LYS A 6 49.98 4.58 72.34
C LYS A 6 48.83 4.11 71.44
N GLY A 7 47.60 4.42 71.84
CA GLY A 7 46.39 4.20 71.05
C GLY A 7 46.49 4.91 69.70
N GLY A 8 46.55 4.11 68.64
CA GLY A 8 46.37 4.58 67.27
C GLY A 8 44.93 5.09 67.10
N LYS A 9 44.82 6.36 66.74
CA LYS A 9 43.56 7.04 66.39
C LYS A 9 42.69 6.16 65.50
N GLY A 10 41.50 5.84 65.98
CA GLY A 10 40.47 5.16 65.22
C GLY A 10 40.15 5.93 63.94
N LEU A 11 40.53 5.35 62.81
CA LEU A 11 39.87 5.64 61.54
C LEU A 11 38.54 4.90 61.61
N GLY A 12 37.48 5.66 61.90
CA GLY A 12 36.11 5.18 61.86
C GLY A 12 35.83 4.46 60.54
N LYS A 13 34.90 3.51 60.61
CA LYS A 13 34.29 2.81 59.48
C LYS A 13 33.68 3.82 58.50
N GLY A 14 34.52 4.44 57.67
CA GLY A 14 34.11 5.15 56.47
C GLY A 14 33.82 4.09 55.42
N GLY A 15 32.54 3.94 55.09
CA GLY A 15 32.08 2.98 54.09
C GLY A 15 32.97 3.00 52.85
N ALA A 16 33.35 1.81 52.39
CA ALA A 16 34.07 1.64 51.15
C ALA A 16 33.29 2.36 50.04
N LYS A 17 33.72 3.58 49.70
CA LYS A 17 33.27 4.29 48.50
C LYS A 17 33.57 3.34 47.36
N ARG A 18 32.53 2.65 46.85
CA ARG A 18 32.62 2.02 45.54
C ARG A 18 33.02 3.12 44.59
N HIS A 19 34.27 3.09 44.14
CA HIS A 19 34.74 3.99 43.11
C HIS A 19 33.81 3.78 41.92
N ARG A 20 32.95 4.78 41.66
CA ARG A 20 32.26 4.89 40.39
C ARG A 20 33.34 4.78 39.32
N LYS A 21 33.22 3.82 38.41
CA LYS A 21 34.17 3.61 37.31
C LYS A 21 34.24 4.93 36.53
N VAL A 22 35.27 5.73 36.80
CA VAL A 22 35.53 6.93 36.02
C VAL A 22 35.92 6.43 34.64
N LEU A 23 35.16 6.80 33.62
CA LEU A 23 35.52 6.57 32.23
C LEU A 23 36.82 7.34 31.97
N ARG A 24 37.95 6.67 32.20
CA ARG A 24 39.27 7.17 31.81
C ARG A 24 39.46 6.87 30.33
N ASP A 25 40.22 7.71 29.66
CA ASP A 25 40.71 7.36 28.33
C ASP A 25 41.41 6.01 28.38
N ASN A 26 40.95 5.06 27.56
CA ASN A 26 41.43 3.68 27.54
C ASN A 26 42.94 3.61 27.23
N ILE A 27 43.49 4.63 26.55
CA ILE A 27 44.93 4.77 26.28
C ILE A 27 45.75 4.83 27.59
N GLN A 28 45.20 5.46 28.63
CA GLN A 28 45.82 5.52 29.96
C GLN A 28 45.64 4.21 30.75
N GLY A 29 44.78 3.31 30.26
CA GLY A 29 44.72 1.91 30.68
C GLY A 29 46.03 1.16 30.39
N ILE A 30 46.81 1.62 29.39
CA ILE A 30 48.20 1.20 29.20
C ILE A 30 49.04 1.90 30.27
N THR A 31 49.20 1.22 31.41
CA THR A 31 49.84 1.79 32.59
C THR A 31 51.36 1.94 32.40
N LYS A 32 51.96 2.96 33.03
CA LYS A 32 53.43 3.16 33.03
C LYS A 32 54.21 1.90 33.46
N PRO A 33 53.77 1.10 34.46
CA PRO A 33 54.38 -0.19 34.75
C PRO A 33 54.34 -1.20 33.60
N ALA A 34 53.27 -1.24 32.80
CA ALA A 34 53.19 -2.13 31.64
C ALA A 34 54.23 -1.76 30.57
N ILE A 35 54.32 -0.47 30.22
CA ILE A 35 55.34 0.06 29.30
C ILE A 35 56.74 -0.22 29.85
N ARG A 36 56.95 -0.03 31.16
CA ARG A 36 58.23 -0.35 31.82
C ARG A 36 58.57 -1.83 31.70
N ARG A 37 57.61 -2.75 31.94
CA ARG A 37 57.84 -4.19 31.79
C ARG A 37 58.22 -4.55 30.36
N LEU A 38 57.56 -3.97 29.37
CA LEU A 38 57.84 -4.20 27.95
C LEU A 38 59.24 -3.69 27.56
N ALA A 39 59.57 -2.45 27.91
CA ALA A 39 60.88 -1.87 27.65
C ALA A 39 62.02 -2.63 28.35
N ARG A 40 61.78 -3.16 29.56
CA ARG A 40 62.74 -4.02 30.27
C ARG A 40 62.98 -5.34 29.53
N ARG A 41 61.95 -5.97 28.96
CA ARG A 41 62.12 -7.16 28.09
C ARG A 41 62.91 -6.83 26.82
N GLY A 42 62.75 -5.62 26.29
CA GLY A 42 63.56 -5.10 25.18
C GLY A 42 64.97 -4.62 25.56
N GLY A 43 65.44 -4.85 26.79
CA GLY A 43 66.80 -4.49 27.23
C GLY A 43 67.00 -3.05 27.68
N VAL A 44 65.94 -2.25 27.78
CA VAL A 44 66.04 -0.82 28.13
C VAL A 44 66.30 -0.62 29.62
N LYS A 45 67.47 -0.05 29.97
CA LYS A 45 67.91 0.13 31.37
C LYS A 45 67.34 1.37 32.06
N ARG A 46 67.13 2.48 31.34
CA ARG A 46 66.52 3.73 31.82
C ARG A 46 65.54 4.25 30.76
N ILE A 47 64.40 4.80 31.19
CA ILE A 47 63.32 5.26 30.30
C ILE A 47 63.00 6.71 30.65
N SER A 48 63.01 7.60 29.66
CA SER A 48 62.60 9.01 29.83
C SER A 48 61.09 9.12 30.08
N GLY A 49 60.68 10.17 30.80
CA GLY A 49 59.26 10.44 31.10
C GLY A 49 58.39 10.69 29.85
N LEU A 50 58.97 11.24 28.78
CA LEU A 50 58.26 11.55 27.55
C LEU A 50 57.85 10.29 26.75
N ILE A 51 58.59 9.18 26.92
CA ILE A 51 58.36 7.93 26.19
C ILE A 51 57.00 7.30 26.49
N TYR A 52 56.40 7.56 27.66
CA TYR A 52 55.11 6.92 27.99
C TYR A 52 53.97 7.39 27.09
N GLU A 53 53.90 8.70 26.80
CA GLU A 53 52.85 9.20 25.91
C GLU A 53 53.15 8.85 24.45
N GLU A 54 54.42 8.93 24.04
CA GLU A 54 54.84 8.54 22.69
C GLU A 54 54.53 7.06 22.39
N THR A 55 54.85 6.16 23.32
CA THR A 55 54.55 4.72 23.16
C THR A 55 53.05 4.48 23.00
N ARG A 56 52.23 5.25 23.71
CA ARG A 56 50.77 5.15 23.61
C ARG A 56 50.25 5.68 22.27
N ALA A 57 50.80 6.79 21.78
CA ALA A 57 50.47 7.33 20.47
C ALA A 57 50.80 6.32 19.36
N VAL A 58 51.99 5.70 19.42
CA VAL A 58 52.41 4.66 18.47
C VAL A 58 51.49 3.45 18.52
N LEU A 59 51.10 2.98 19.71
CA LEU A 59 50.17 1.84 19.84
C LEU A 59 48.77 2.16 19.30
N LYS A 60 48.30 3.40 19.47
CA LYS A 60 47.05 3.86 18.86
C LYS A 60 47.16 3.88 17.34
N ALA A 61 48.21 4.49 16.79
CA ALA A 61 48.45 4.56 15.36
C ALA A 61 48.58 3.17 14.72
N PHE A 62 49.26 2.24 15.41
CA PHE A 62 49.35 0.85 14.97
C PHE A 62 47.97 0.19 14.89
N LEU A 63 47.14 0.32 15.94
CA LEU A 63 45.79 -0.25 15.93
C LEU A 63 44.93 0.36 14.82
N GLU A 64 44.99 1.68 14.61
CA GLU A 64 44.29 2.34 13.52
C GLU A 64 44.72 1.82 12.15
N ASN A 65 46.02 1.69 11.92
CA ASN A 65 46.55 1.18 10.65
C ASN A 65 46.12 -0.27 10.40
N VAL A 66 46.17 -1.13 11.42
CA VAL A 66 45.73 -2.52 11.26
C VAL A 66 44.22 -2.60 10.99
N VAL A 67 43.41 -1.76 11.63
CA VAL A 67 41.97 -1.71 11.32
C VAL A 67 41.73 -1.20 9.90
N ARG A 68 42.45 -0.16 9.44
CA ARG A 68 42.38 0.33 8.05
C ARG A 68 42.76 -0.78 7.06
N ASP A 69 43.89 -1.44 7.27
CA ASP A 69 44.34 -2.53 6.40
C ASP A 69 43.31 -3.66 6.36
N ALA A 70 42.76 -4.06 7.51
CA ALA A 70 41.72 -5.09 7.58
C ALA A 70 40.46 -4.69 6.79
N VAL A 71 40.06 -3.42 6.86
CA VAL A 71 38.96 -2.87 6.06
C VAL A 71 39.29 -2.93 4.57
N THR A 72 40.47 -2.46 4.15
CA THR A 72 40.90 -2.48 2.74
C THR A 72 40.97 -3.91 2.16
N TYR A 73 41.44 -4.88 2.93
CA TYR A 73 41.44 -6.28 2.50
C TYR A 73 40.01 -6.83 2.36
N CYS A 74 39.12 -6.50 3.30
CA CYS A 74 37.73 -6.91 3.23
C CYS A 74 36.96 -6.22 2.09
N GLU A 75 37.27 -4.96 1.78
CA GLU A 75 36.76 -4.23 0.62
C GLU A 75 37.08 -4.94 -0.70
N HIS A 76 38.34 -5.36 -0.87
CA HIS A 76 38.78 -6.10 -2.04
C HIS A 76 38.11 -7.49 -2.11
N ALA A 77 37.95 -8.15 -0.97
CA ALA A 77 37.32 -9.46 -0.87
C ALA A 77 35.77 -9.44 -0.92
N LYS A 78 35.14 -8.26 -1.04
CA LYS A 78 33.67 -8.07 -0.94
C LYS A 78 33.10 -8.62 0.37
N ARG A 79 33.81 -8.45 1.48
CA ARG A 79 33.43 -8.91 2.81
C ARG A 79 33.29 -7.73 3.76
N ARG A 80 32.54 -7.95 4.84
CA ARG A 80 32.42 -7.00 5.95
C ARG A 80 33.40 -7.38 7.05
N VAL A 81 33.82 -6.40 7.84
CA VAL A 81 34.67 -6.64 8.99
C VAL A 81 33.82 -6.69 10.25
N SER A 82 33.68 -7.87 10.86
CA SER A 82 33.01 -7.99 12.16
C SER A 82 33.95 -7.55 13.29
N LEU A 83 33.47 -6.69 14.19
CA LEU A 83 34.22 -6.28 15.38
C LEU A 83 34.62 -7.48 16.25
N ALA A 84 33.78 -8.51 16.32
CA ALA A 84 34.08 -9.75 17.05
C ALA A 84 35.26 -10.51 16.43
N SER A 85 35.33 -10.55 15.10
CA SER A 85 36.46 -11.17 14.39
C SER A 85 37.76 -10.39 14.60
N LEU A 86 37.70 -9.05 14.58
CA LEU A 86 38.84 -8.20 14.91
C LEU A 86 39.30 -8.42 16.35
N GLN A 87 38.37 -8.58 17.29
CA GLN A 87 38.68 -8.89 18.69
C GLN A 87 39.52 -10.16 18.83
N GLN A 88 39.13 -11.23 18.13
CA GLN A 88 39.83 -12.51 18.17
C GLN A 88 41.21 -12.43 17.51
N VAL A 89 41.30 -11.78 16.35
CA VAL A 89 42.57 -11.67 15.59
C VAL A 89 43.57 -10.76 16.30
N LEU A 90 43.11 -9.63 16.83
CA LEU A 90 43.98 -8.66 17.50
C LEU A 90 44.28 -9.02 18.96
N GLY A 91 43.45 -9.87 19.58
CA GLY A 91 43.55 -10.18 21.01
C GLY A 91 43.33 -8.96 21.91
N VAL A 92 42.56 -7.96 21.44
CA VAL A 92 42.26 -6.71 22.14
C VAL A 92 40.82 -6.73 22.62
N ASP A 93 40.52 -6.15 23.78
CA ASP A 93 39.16 -6.06 24.31
C ASP A 93 38.18 -5.36 23.35
N PHE A 94 36.96 -5.90 23.23
CA PHE A 94 35.90 -5.36 22.37
C PHE A 94 35.67 -3.86 22.56
N ASN A 95 35.59 -3.40 23.81
CA ASN A 95 35.34 -1.99 24.15
C ASN A 95 36.41 -1.03 23.63
N ILE A 96 37.65 -1.49 23.43
CA ILE A 96 38.74 -0.67 22.90
C ILE A 96 38.59 -0.58 21.38
N ILE A 97 38.30 -1.71 20.75
CA ILE A 97 38.07 -1.79 19.30
C ILE A 97 36.86 -0.95 18.91
N GLU A 98 35.72 -1.12 19.59
CA GLU A 98 34.49 -0.38 19.32
C GLU A 98 34.70 1.14 19.40
N LYS A 99 35.37 1.63 20.45
CA LYS A 99 35.69 3.07 20.56
C LYS A 99 36.60 3.55 19.43
N GLN A 100 37.60 2.76 19.05
CA GLN A 100 38.49 3.17 17.96
C GLN A 100 37.81 3.15 16.61
N VAL A 101 36.98 2.15 16.35
CA VAL A 101 36.19 2.09 15.13
C VAL A 101 35.21 3.25 15.06
N ASN A 102 34.57 3.62 16.17
CA ASN A 102 33.73 4.82 16.21
C ASN A 102 34.53 6.11 15.92
N GLN A 103 35.78 6.21 16.39
CA GLN A 103 36.67 7.34 16.04
C GLN A 103 37.05 7.31 14.55
N LEU A 104 37.34 6.13 14.00
CA LEU A 104 37.68 5.95 12.59
C LEU A 104 36.49 6.32 11.69
N VAL A 105 35.29 5.84 11.99
CA VAL A 105 34.05 6.17 11.26
C VAL A 105 33.72 7.66 11.37
N ALA A 106 34.04 8.31 12.50
CA ALA A 106 33.87 9.75 12.64
C ALA A 106 34.92 10.57 11.85
N THR A 107 36.08 10.00 11.56
CA THR A 107 37.16 10.67 10.83
C THR A 107 37.06 10.42 9.33
N ASP A 108 36.61 9.23 8.95
CA ASP A 108 36.53 8.75 7.58
C ASP A 108 35.06 8.53 7.19
N GLU A 109 34.54 9.47 6.40
CA GLU A 109 33.17 9.39 5.90
C GLU A 109 32.94 8.16 5.00
N SER A 110 33.99 7.50 4.51
CA SER A 110 33.85 6.33 3.63
C SER A 110 33.41 5.06 4.36
N LEU A 111 33.40 5.08 5.70
CA LEU A 111 33.08 3.91 6.52
C LEU A 111 31.77 4.13 7.29
N SER A 112 30.97 3.07 7.41
CA SER A 112 29.78 3.03 8.25
C SER A 112 29.82 1.81 9.17
N LEU A 113 29.19 1.93 10.33
CA LEU A 113 29.09 0.85 11.32
C LEU A 113 27.65 0.38 11.43
N CYS A 114 27.39 -0.90 11.22
CA CYS A 114 26.08 -1.51 11.39
C CYS A 114 26.17 -2.84 12.12
N LEU A 115 25.41 -3.02 13.21
CA LEU A 115 25.37 -4.25 14.01
C LEU A 115 26.77 -4.79 14.39
N GLY A 116 27.73 -3.90 14.68
CA GLY A 116 29.11 -4.30 14.98
C GLY A 116 29.88 -4.84 13.77
N GLN A 117 29.51 -4.42 12.56
CA GLN A 117 30.24 -4.66 11.32
C GLN A 117 30.64 -3.32 10.69
N ILE A 118 31.89 -3.22 10.26
CA ILE A 118 32.39 -2.09 9.48
C ILE A 118 32.07 -2.38 8.01
N ILE A 119 31.45 -1.41 7.37
CA ILE A 119 31.00 -1.46 5.99
C ILE A 119 31.61 -0.25 5.29
N SER A 120 32.22 -0.46 4.13
CA SER A 120 32.70 0.66 3.32
C SER A 120 31.63 1.13 2.33
N LYS A 121 31.71 2.40 1.95
CA LYS A 121 30.91 2.98 0.86
C LYS A 121 31.09 2.20 -0.44
N ASP A 122 32.30 1.75 -0.75
CA ASP A 122 32.56 0.96 -1.96
C ASP A 122 31.90 -0.42 -1.94
N TYR A 123 31.84 -1.07 -0.78
CA TYR A 123 31.08 -2.30 -0.63
C TYR A 123 29.59 -2.03 -0.85
N MET A 124 29.04 -0.97 -0.25
CA MET A 124 27.63 -0.60 -0.45
C MET A 124 27.33 -0.24 -1.90
N ASN A 125 28.20 0.50 -2.58
CA ASN A 125 28.07 0.80 -4.00
C ASN A 125 27.99 -0.50 -4.84
N LYS A 126 28.83 -1.49 -4.55
CA LYS A 126 28.77 -2.81 -5.22
C LYS A 126 27.46 -3.53 -4.93
N VAL A 127 26.98 -3.52 -3.69
CA VAL A 127 25.68 -4.10 -3.31
C VAL A 127 24.54 -3.40 -4.05
N CYS A 128 24.55 -2.06 -4.13
CA CYS A 128 23.56 -1.28 -4.87
C CYS A 128 23.56 -1.60 -6.37
N ILE A 129 24.73 -1.76 -7.00
CA ILE A 129 24.84 -2.21 -8.40
C ILE A 129 24.25 -3.62 -8.56
N GLU A 130 24.46 -4.50 -7.59
CA GLU A 130 23.90 -5.85 -7.61
C GLU A 130 22.38 -5.84 -7.44
N ILE A 131 21.86 -4.96 -6.56
CA ILE A 131 20.42 -4.69 -6.41
C ILE A 131 19.83 -4.14 -7.71
N ASP A 132 20.49 -3.19 -8.38
CA ASP A 132 20.03 -2.64 -9.67
C ASP A 132 19.95 -3.73 -10.75
N LYS A 133 20.93 -4.63 -10.82
CA LYS A 133 20.89 -5.78 -11.75
C LYS A 133 19.73 -6.74 -11.45
N LEU A 134 19.46 -7.00 -10.17
CA LEU A 134 18.32 -7.82 -9.77
C LEU A 134 16.99 -7.12 -10.09
N LEU A 135 16.95 -5.81 -9.89
CA LEU A 135 15.80 -4.98 -10.17
C LEU A 135 15.51 -4.94 -11.67
N ALA A 136 16.53 -4.80 -12.51
CA ALA A 136 16.40 -4.86 -13.96
C ALA A 136 15.90 -6.23 -14.45
N LYS A 137 16.29 -7.33 -13.76
CA LYS A 137 15.85 -8.68 -14.11
C LYS A 137 14.40 -8.97 -13.70
N GLN A 138 13.99 -8.56 -12.50
CA GLN A 138 12.69 -8.91 -11.92
C GLN A 138 11.62 -7.82 -12.13
N GLY A 139 12.03 -6.55 -12.26
CA GLY A 139 11.16 -5.39 -12.42
C GLY A 139 10.58 -4.84 -11.12
N LYS A 140 10.40 -5.71 -10.10
CA LYS A 140 9.91 -5.42 -8.75
C LYS A 140 10.83 -6.06 -7.71
N LEU A 141 11.16 -5.34 -6.64
CA LEU A 141 11.90 -5.87 -5.49
C LEU A 141 11.32 -5.35 -4.17
N SER A 142 11.40 -6.18 -3.12
CA SER A 142 11.06 -5.81 -1.75
C SER A 142 12.35 -5.54 -0.95
N VAL A 143 12.46 -4.38 -0.32
CA VAL A 143 13.60 -4.02 0.54
C VAL A 143 13.71 -4.99 1.72
N GLY A 144 12.60 -5.49 2.24
CA GLY A 144 12.57 -6.51 3.29
C GLY A 144 13.20 -7.84 2.86
N ASP A 145 13.01 -8.27 1.61
CA ASP A 145 13.62 -9.50 1.10
C ASP A 145 15.11 -9.31 0.79
N LEU A 146 15.48 -8.13 0.30
CA LEU A 146 16.89 -7.74 0.13
C LEU A 146 17.61 -7.67 1.47
N ALA A 147 16.97 -7.13 2.50
CA ALA A 147 17.51 -7.05 3.86
C ALA A 147 17.82 -8.44 4.43
N LYS A 148 16.94 -9.42 4.22
CA LYS A 148 17.19 -10.82 4.59
C LYS A 148 18.32 -11.45 3.77
N LYS A 149 18.35 -11.21 2.46
CA LYS A 149 19.36 -11.80 1.56
C LYS A 149 20.77 -11.30 1.88
N TYR A 150 20.91 -10.02 2.17
CA TYR A 150 22.20 -9.39 2.47
C TYR A 150 22.46 -9.29 3.98
N ASP A 151 21.62 -9.85 4.84
CA ASP A 151 21.78 -9.79 6.30
C ASP A 151 22.03 -8.35 6.80
N PHE A 152 21.10 -7.46 6.47
CA PHE A 152 21.08 -6.07 6.90
C PHE A 152 19.78 -5.73 7.63
N PRO A 153 19.79 -4.80 8.59
CA PRO A 153 18.55 -4.20 9.08
C PRO A 153 17.78 -3.54 7.92
N THR A 154 16.47 -3.78 7.84
CA THR A 154 15.63 -3.22 6.78
C THR A 154 15.70 -1.69 6.73
N ALA A 155 15.72 -1.03 7.90
CA ALA A 155 15.81 0.42 7.98
C ALA A 155 17.13 0.96 7.39
N PHE A 156 18.25 0.33 7.73
CA PHE A 156 19.58 0.72 7.23
C PHE A 156 19.67 0.54 5.71
N LEU A 157 19.22 -0.62 5.20
CA LEU A 157 19.25 -0.86 3.77
C LEU A 157 18.30 0.07 3.00
N ALA A 158 17.15 0.40 3.58
CA ALA A 158 16.21 1.34 2.97
C ALA A 158 16.82 2.74 2.82
N GLU A 159 17.44 3.29 3.87
CA GLU A 159 18.10 4.59 3.83
C GLU A 159 19.19 4.65 2.75
N GLU A 160 20.07 3.65 2.71
CA GLU A 160 21.15 3.61 1.71
C GLU A 160 20.59 3.45 0.29
N VAL A 161 19.58 2.60 0.09
CA VAL A 161 18.97 2.41 -1.22
C VAL A 161 18.27 3.69 -1.69
N TYR A 162 17.52 4.39 -0.83
CA TYR A 162 16.87 5.65 -1.20
C TYR A 162 17.85 6.74 -1.60
N HIS A 163 19.01 6.82 -0.94
CA HIS A 163 20.06 7.76 -1.32
C HIS A 163 20.71 7.45 -2.69
N GLN A 164 20.66 6.17 -3.10
CA GLN A 164 21.25 5.68 -4.36
C GLN A 164 20.24 5.57 -5.52
N ILE A 165 18.93 5.73 -5.24
CA ILE A 165 17.90 5.83 -6.26
C ILE A 165 18.17 7.06 -7.14
N GLY A 166 18.22 6.85 -8.46
CA GLY A 166 18.53 7.88 -9.45
C GLY A 166 20.02 8.11 -9.71
N LYS A 167 20.91 7.50 -8.91
CA LYS A 167 22.37 7.49 -9.16
C LYS A 167 22.83 6.12 -9.67
N ALA A 168 22.75 5.12 -8.79
CA ALA A 168 23.19 3.75 -9.07
C ALA A 168 22.01 2.81 -9.34
N ILE A 169 20.83 3.11 -8.77
CA ILE A 169 19.63 2.28 -8.91
C ILE A 169 18.61 3.00 -9.79
N HIS A 170 18.28 2.37 -10.92
CA HIS A 170 17.30 2.86 -11.88
C HIS A 170 15.90 2.36 -11.53
N GLY A 171 15.40 2.81 -10.38
CA GLY A 171 14.08 2.46 -9.87
C GLY A 171 13.42 3.63 -9.17
N PHE A 172 12.17 3.45 -8.77
CA PHE A 172 11.45 4.35 -7.87
C PHE A 172 10.71 3.55 -6.82
N VAL A 173 10.46 4.18 -5.68
CA VAL A 173 9.70 3.58 -4.58
C VAL A 173 8.22 3.62 -4.91
N ASP A 174 7.50 2.53 -4.66
CA ASP A 174 6.05 2.51 -4.87
C ASP A 174 5.36 3.56 -3.96
N SER A 175 4.35 4.23 -4.50
CA SER A 175 3.56 5.23 -3.74
C SER A 175 2.66 4.57 -2.71
N ALA A 176 2.32 3.29 -2.90
CA ALA A 176 1.47 2.53 -1.98
C ALA A 176 2.27 1.84 -0.86
N ASP A 177 3.51 1.42 -1.12
CA ASP A 177 4.35 0.72 -0.16
C ASP A 177 5.82 1.15 -0.31
N SER A 178 6.34 1.81 0.73
CA SER A 178 7.73 2.27 0.73
C SER A 178 8.74 1.12 0.69
N ASN A 179 8.33 -0.10 1.05
CA ASN A 179 9.19 -1.26 1.04
C ASN A 179 9.39 -1.85 -0.37
N ILE A 180 8.68 -1.37 -1.40
CA ILE A 180 8.74 -1.91 -2.75
C ILE A 180 9.44 -0.94 -3.70
N ILE A 181 10.38 -1.47 -4.48
CA ILE A 181 11.10 -0.76 -5.53
C ILE A 181 10.67 -1.30 -6.88
N LEU A 182 10.33 -0.39 -7.78
CA LEU A 182 9.82 -0.69 -9.12
C LEU A 182 10.70 -0.02 -10.18
N THR A 183 10.76 -0.64 -11.36
CA THR A 183 11.34 0.00 -12.55
C THR A 183 10.27 0.65 -13.40
N LYS A 184 10.64 1.71 -14.14
CA LYS A 184 9.76 2.32 -15.15
C LYS A 184 9.33 1.29 -16.20
N ALA A 185 10.28 0.47 -16.67
CA ALA A 185 10.02 -0.59 -17.64
C ALA A 185 9.01 -1.63 -17.13
N PHE A 186 9.02 -1.95 -15.83
CA PHE A 186 8.03 -2.85 -15.24
C PHE A 186 6.63 -2.23 -15.24
N VAL A 187 6.51 -0.96 -14.84
CA VAL A 187 5.20 -0.26 -14.86
C VAL A 187 4.68 -0.12 -16.29
N GLU A 188 5.53 0.24 -17.26
CA GLU A 188 5.17 0.29 -18.67
C GLU A 188 4.72 -1.08 -19.23
N ARG A 189 5.35 -2.17 -18.77
CA ARG A 189 4.91 -3.52 -19.13
C ARG A 189 3.54 -3.84 -18.53
N GLN A 190 3.31 -3.47 -17.27
CA GLN A 190 2.02 -3.67 -16.61
C GLN A 190 0.91 -2.83 -17.27
N THR A 191 1.18 -1.56 -17.62
CA THR A 191 0.22 -0.72 -18.35
C THR A 191 -0.05 -1.27 -19.75
N ALA A 192 0.94 -1.83 -20.45
CA ALA A 192 0.75 -2.45 -21.75
C ALA A 192 -0.10 -3.73 -21.68
N ILE A 193 0.15 -4.60 -20.71
CA ILE A 193 -0.70 -5.79 -20.45
C ILE A 193 -2.12 -5.34 -20.15
N LEU A 194 -2.28 -4.40 -19.22
CA LEU A 194 -3.58 -3.89 -18.81
C LEU A 194 -4.34 -3.26 -20.00
N ARG A 195 -3.64 -2.48 -20.84
CA ARG A 195 -4.19 -1.92 -22.07
C ARG A 195 -4.67 -3.02 -23.02
N GLY A 196 -3.86 -4.05 -23.26
CA GLY A 196 -4.23 -5.15 -24.14
C GLY A 196 -5.49 -5.88 -23.66
N VAL A 197 -5.55 -6.19 -22.37
CA VAL A 197 -6.69 -6.86 -21.75
C VAL A 197 -7.94 -5.99 -21.84
N LEU A 198 -7.89 -4.76 -21.31
CA LEU A 198 -9.06 -3.89 -21.21
C LEU A 198 -9.59 -3.44 -22.59
N SER A 199 -8.71 -3.35 -23.60
CA SER A 199 -9.12 -3.07 -24.99
C SER A 199 -9.82 -4.27 -25.65
N GLY A 200 -9.46 -5.50 -25.25
CA GLY A 200 -10.09 -6.73 -25.76
C GLY A 200 -11.37 -7.13 -25.02
N CYS A 201 -11.62 -6.56 -23.84
CA CYS A 201 -12.81 -6.87 -23.06
C CYS A 201 -14.09 -6.36 -23.75
N THR A 202 -14.99 -7.27 -24.08
CA THR A 202 -16.33 -6.95 -24.61
C THR A 202 -17.45 -7.19 -23.60
N ARG A 203 -17.13 -7.75 -22.42
CA ARG A 203 -18.06 -8.08 -21.34
C ARG A 203 -17.60 -7.45 -20.03
N VAL A 204 -18.53 -7.30 -19.10
CA VAL A 204 -18.26 -6.85 -17.73
C VAL A 204 -17.34 -7.86 -17.03
N ILE A 205 -16.22 -7.39 -16.47
CA ILE A 205 -15.21 -8.23 -15.81
C ILE A 205 -14.86 -7.66 -14.44
N SER A 206 -14.77 -8.52 -13.43
CA SER A 206 -14.28 -8.15 -12.10
C SER A 206 -12.77 -7.90 -12.14
N VAL A 207 -12.33 -6.79 -11.53
CA VAL A 207 -10.91 -6.44 -11.47
C VAL A 207 -10.11 -7.50 -10.72
N LYS A 208 -10.66 -8.11 -9.67
CA LYS A 208 -10.02 -9.24 -8.96
C LYS A 208 -9.66 -10.39 -9.90
N LYS A 209 -10.60 -10.79 -10.76
CA LYS A 209 -10.36 -11.87 -11.75
C LYS A 209 -9.27 -11.48 -12.74
N LEU A 210 -9.33 -10.24 -13.24
CA LEU A 210 -8.36 -9.70 -14.19
C LEU A 210 -6.94 -9.69 -13.60
N VAL A 211 -6.79 -9.17 -12.37
CA VAL A 211 -5.51 -9.10 -11.67
C VAL A 211 -4.93 -10.50 -11.46
N THR A 212 -5.75 -11.48 -11.06
CA THR A 212 -5.29 -12.86 -10.85
C THR A 212 -4.93 -13.58 -12.14
N GLU A 213 -5.69 -13.37 -13.22
CA GLU A 213 -5.52 -14.10 -14.48
C GLU A 213 -4.34 -13.57 -15.28
N PHE A 214 -4.14 -12.25 -15.28
CA PHE A 214 -3.07 -11.59 -16.04
C PHE A 214 -1.83 -11.27 -15.19
N SER A 215 -1.78 -11.71 -13.93
CA SER A 215 -0.66 -11.47 -13.00
C SER A 215 -0.28 -9.98 -12.89
N VAL A 216 -1.29 -9.11 -12.88
CA VAL A 216 -1.10 -7.66 -12.73
C VAL A 216 -0.93 -7.35 -11.25
N GLU A 217 -0.07 -6.40 -10.89
CA GLU A 217 0.09 -5.99 -9.50
C GLU A 217 -1.09 -5.14 -9.03
N SER A 218 -1.75 -5.55 -7.93
CA SER A 218 -2.91 -4.86 -7.37
C SER A 218 -2.65 -3.39 -7.00
N SER A 219 -1.43 -3.06 -6.52
CA SER A 219 -1.07 -1.69 -6.13
C SER A 219 -0.98 -0.76 -7.34
N LEU A 220 -0.56 -1.29 -8.49
CA LEU A 220 -0.37 -0.54 -9.72
C LEU A 220 -1.63 -0.43 -10.57
N PHE A 221 -2.64 -1.27 -10.34
CA PHE A 221 -3.82 -1.34 -11.21
C PHE A 221 -4.50 0.03 -11.38
N PHE A 222 -4.81 0.74 -10.28
CA PHE A 222 -5.56 2.00 -10.35
C PHE A 222 -4.74 3.13 -10.97
N SER A 223 -3.45 3.24 -10.63
CA SER A 223 -2.56 4.25 -11.23
C SER A 223 -2.37 4.01 -12.72
N CYS A 224 -2.17 2.76 -13.13
CA CYS A 224 -2.07 2.36 -14.53
C CYS A 224 -3.39 2.61 -15.28
N PHE A 225 -4.53 2.30 -14.65
CA PHE A 225 -5.85 2.53 -15.24
C PHE A 225 -6.12 4.03 -15.45
N ASP A 226 -5.80 4.87 -14.46
CA ASP A 226 -5.96 6.33 -14.56
C ASP A 226 -5.03 6.93 -15.61
N GLU A 227 -3.80 6.42 -15.73
CA GLU A 227 -2.87 6.81 -16.81
C GLU A 227 -3.45 6.44 -18.19
N LEU A 228 -3.97 5.22 -18.36
CA LEU A 228 -4.55 4.77 -19.63
C LEU A 228 -5.82 5.53 -19.99
N ARG A 229 -6.63 5.89 -19.00
CA ARG A 229 -7.84 6.70 -19.15
C ARG A 229 -7.51 8.15 -19.52
N SER A 230 -6.55 8.77 -18.83
CA SER A 230 -6.14 10.16 -19.11
C SER A 230 -5.53 10.32 -20.51
N ARG A 231 -4.85 9.28 -21.00
CA ARG A 231 -4.33 9.23 -22.38
C ARG A 231 -5.37 8.83 -23.43
N GLY A 232 -6.58 8.44 -23.03
CA GLY A 232 -7.67 8.04 -23.93
C GLY A 232 -7.48 6.69 -24.62
N TYR A 233 -6.57 5.83 -24.12
CA TYR A 233 -6.33 4.51 -24.72
C TYR A 233 -7.41 3.49 -24.39
N ILE A 234 -8.15 3.69 -23.29
CA ILE A 234 -9.20 2.79 -22.83
C ILE A 234 -10.50 3.58 -22.74
N ARG A 235 -11.57 2.98 -23.28
CA ARG A 235 -12.92 3.51 -23.19
C ARG A 235 -13.78 2.53 -22.38
N GLY A 236 -13.95 2.86 -21.11
CA GLY A 236 -14.66 2.03 -20.15
C GLY A 236 -14.66 2.67 -18.76
N VAL A 237 -15.61 2.26 -17.94
CA VAL A 237 -15.83 2.81 -16.60
C VAL A 237 -15.59 1.72 -15.56
N LEU A 238 -14.92 2.09 -14.47
CA LEU A 238 -14.82 1.25 -13.27
C LEU A 238 -15.95 1.59 -12.31
N TYR A 239 -16.66 0.55 -11.87
CA TYR A 239 -17.67 0.61 -10.80
C TYR A 239 -17.15 -0.11 -9.56
N GLY A 240 -17.63 0.25 -8.37
CA GLY A 240 -17.28 -0.46 -7.12
C GLY A 240 -16.10 0.12 -6.31
N GLY A 241 -15.68 1.36 -6.61
CA GLY A 241 -14.68 2.10 -5.84
C GLY A 241 -13.22 1.72 -6.10
N ASN A 242 -12.29 2.30 -5.32
CA ASN A 242 -10.84 2.13 -5.49
C ASN A 242 -10.28 0.87 -4.79
N GLN A 243 -11.06 -0.21 -4.71
CA GLN A 243 -10.63 -1.48 -4.14
C GLN A 243 -10.73 -2.59 -5.18
N VAL A 244 -9.61 -3.28 -5.41
CA VAL A 244 -9.49 -4.36 -6.41
C VAL A 244 -10.57 -5.45 -6.22
N GLU A 245 -10.94 -5.74 -4.97
CA GLU A 245 -11.92 -6.79 -4.66
C GLU A 245 -13.35 -6.47 -5.09
N ARG A 246 -13.73 -5.20 -5.05
CA ARG A 246 -15.09 -4.73 -5.33
C ARG A 246 -15.21 -4.09 -6.71
N ALA A 247 -14.08 -3.73 -7.31
CA ALA A 247 -14.05 -3.05 -8.58
C ALA A 247 -14.46 -3.97 -9.74
N VAL A 248 -15.28 -3.43 -10.64
CA VAL A 248 -15.77 -4.08 -11.84
C VAL A 248 -15.54 -3.15 -13.02
N TYR A 249 -14.88 -3.66 -14.06
CA TYR A 249 -14.65 -2.93 -15.29
C TYR A 249 -15.77 -3.21 -16.30
N MET A 250 -16.35 -2.13 -16.82
CA MET A 250 -17.36 -2.17 -17.86
C MET A 250 -16.84 -1.44 -19.12
N PRO A 251 -16.60 -2.17 -20.23
CA PRO A 251 -16.20 -1.58 -21.50
C PRO A 251 -17.30 -0.69 -22.10
N GLU A 252 -16.93 0.36 -22.83
CA GLU A 252 -17.88 1.26 -23.51
C GLU A 252 -18.82 0.52 -24.47
N ILE A 253 -18.30 -0.43 -25.25
CA ILE A 253 -19.09 -1.24 -26.20
C ILE A 253 -20.20 -2.01 -25.47
N CYS A 254 -19.94 -2.47 -24.23
CA CYS A 254 -20.95 -3.14 -23.43
C CYS A 254 -21.99 -2.15 -22.92
N VAL A 255 -21.59 -0.93 -22.56
CA VAL A 255 -22.51 0.15 -22.16
C VAL A 255 -23.41 0.51 -23.33
N GLU A 256 -22.87 0.74 -24.53
CA GLU A 256 -23.66 1.08 -25.72
C GLU A 256 -24.65 -0.01 -26.11
N LYS A 257 -24.21 -1.27 -26.14
CA LYS A 257 -25.12 -2.40 -26.40
C LYS A 257 -26.19 -2.54 -25.33
N LEU A 258 -25.85 -2.30 -24.06
CA LEU A 258 -26.84 -2.31 -22.98
C LEU A 258 -27.86 -1.19 -23.18
N LYS A 259 -27.39 0.02 -23.53
CA LYS A 259 -28.27 1.16 -23.82
C LYS A 259 -29.23 0.86 -24.96
N SER A 260 -28.72 0.39 -26.11
CA SER A 260 -29.56 0.07 -27.27
C SER A 260 -30.56 -1.04 -26.93
N HIS A 261 -30.12 -2.09 -26.24
CA HIS A 261 -30.98 -3.21 -25.86
C HIS A 261 -32.08 -2.81 -24.88
N VAL A 262 -31.77 -1.97 -23.90
CA VAL A 262 -32.75 -1.43 -22.94
C VAL A 262 -33.73 -0.50 -23.64
N LEU A 263 -33.27 0.35 -24.57
CA LEU A 263 -34.13 1.22 -25.36
C LEU A 263 -35.04 0.44 -26.30
N ASP A 264 -34.53 -0.59 -26.97
CA ASP A 264 -35.34 -1.47 -27.84
C ASP A 264 -36.38 -2.24 -27.04
N PHE A 265 -36.02 -2.72 -25.84
CA PHE A 265 -36.96 -3.38 -24.93
C PHE A 265 -38.06 -2.40 -24.49
N TYR A 266 -37.69 -1.19 -24.09
CA TYR A 266 -38.64 -0.15 -23.70
C TYR A 266 -39.59 0.25 -24.83
N ARG A 267 -39.06 0.44 -26.04
CA ARG A 267 -39.86 0.80 -27.22
C ARG A 267 -40.85 -0.30 -27.63
N LYS A 268 -40.49 -1.57 -27.43
CA LYS A 268 -41.37 -2.71 -27.76
C LYS A 268 -42.42 -2.99 -26.70
N ASN A 269 -42.03 -2.95 -25.44
CA ASN A 269 -42.88 -3.44 -24.35
C ASN A 269 -43.55 -2.32 -23.55
N GLY A 270 -43.04 -1.09 -23.60
CA GLY A 270 -43.59 0.04 -22.86
C GLY A 270 -43.34 -0.01 -21.34
N TYR A 271 -42.57 -0.97 -20.84
CA TYR A 271 -42.12 -1.06 -19.45
C TYR A 271 -40.69 -1.60 -19.33
N ILE A 272 -40.01 -1.33 -18.22
CA ILE A 272 -38.70 -1.92 -17.85
C ILE A 272 -38.72 -2.28 -16.36
N GLU A 273 -38.40 -3.53 -16.03
CA GLU A 273 -38.13 -3.92 -14.64
C GLU A 273 -36.73 -3.47 -14.19
N LEU A 274 -36.63 -2.90 -13.00
CA LEU A 274 -35.34 -2.57 -12.37
C LEU A 274 -34.51 -3.83 -12.08
N SER A 275 -35.19 -4.97 -11.82
CA SER A 275 -34.56 -6.27 -11.61
C SER A 275 -33.78 -6.74 -12.85
N TYR A 276 -34.34 -6.49 -14.05
CA TYR A 276 -33.76 -6.86 -15.33
C TYR A 276 -32.46 -6.12 -15.59
N VAL A 277 -32.43 -4.81 -15.30
CA VAL A 277 -31.25 -3.97 -15.50
C VAL A 277 -30.17 -4.23 -14.43
N LYS A 278 -30.56 -4.58 -13.19
CA LYS A 278 -29.62 -4.99 -12.13
C LYS A 278 -28.77 -6.21 -12.55
N LYS A 279 -29.32 -7.14 -13.36
CA LYS A 279 -28.58 -8.31 -13.86
C LYS A 279 -27.36 -7.95 -14.72
N PHE A 280 -27.33 -6.75 -15.30
CA PHE A 280 -26.21 -6.27 -16.11
C PHE A 280 -25.10 -5.57 -15.30
N GLY A 281 -25.22 -5.51 -13.97
CA GLY A 281 -24.16 -5.01 -13.09
C GLY A 281 -24.14 -3.49 -12.88
N VAL A 282 -25.24 -2.80 -13.20
CA VAL A 282 -25.39 -1.37 -12.94
C VAL A 282 -25.76 -1.15 -11.46
N SER A 283 -24.95 -0.38 -10.72
CA SER A 283 -25.20 -0.10 -9.30
C SER A 283 -26.42 0.80 -9.08
N ASP A 284 -26.51 1.91 -9.83
CA ASP A 284 -27.60 2.89 -9.72
C ASP A 284 -28.56 2.81 -10.92
N VAL A 285 -29.41 1.79 -10.93
CA VAL A 285 -30.31 1.49 -12.06
C VAL A 285 -31.30 2.63 -12.34
N SER A 286 -31.94 3.20 -11.31
CA SER A 286 -32.97 4.23 -11.51
C SER A 286 -32.40 5.53 -12.07
N GLN A 287 -31.19 5.93 -11.65
CA GLN A 287 -30.51 7.11 -12.19
C GLN A 287 -29.97 6.85 -13.61
N PHE A 288 -29.45 5.65 -13.86
CA PHE A 288 -28.99 5.23 -15.18
C PHE A 288 -30.14 5.28 -16.21
N LEU A 289 -31.30 4.71 -15.87
CA LEU A 289 -32.49 4.74 -16.73
C LEU A 289 -33.03 6.15 -16.94
N THR A 290 -33.08 6.96 -15.88
CA THR A 290 -33.48 8.37 -15.97
C THR A 290 -32.60 9.15 -16.94
N ARG A 291 -31.27 9.02 -16.82
CA ARG A 291 -30.33 9.69 -17.74
C ARG A 291 -30.45 9.16 -19.17
N LEU A 292 -30.64 7.86 -19.34
CA LEU A 292 -30.80 7.21 -20.64
C LEU A 292 -32.03 7.74 -21.38
N LEU A 293 -33.19 7.71 -20.71
CA LEU A 293 -34.48 8.13 -21.27
C LEU A 293 -34.50 9.63 -21.58
N ILE A 294 -33.91 10.47 -20.71
CA ILE A 294 -33.78 11.92 -20.94
C ILE A 294 -32.88 12.21 -22.15
N SER A 295 -31.79 11.44 -22.31
CA SER A 295 -30.78 11.72 -23.35
C SER A 295 -31.20 11.37 -24.78
N GLU A 296 -32.02 10.33 -24.97
CA GLU A 296 -32.33 9.83 -26.32
C GLU A 296 -33.77 10.07 -26.79
N ASN A 297 -34.75 10.12 -25.88
CA ASN A 297 -36.17 10.13 -26.26
C ASN A 297 -36.87 11.48 -26.06
N GLY A 298 -36.16 12.56 -25.70
CA GLY A 298 -36.73 13.90 -25.64
C GLY A 298 -38.06 13.96 -24.86
N CYS A 299 -38.00 13.84 -23.53
CA CYS A 299 -39.13 14.12 -22.63
C CYS A 299 -40.44 13.36 -22.95
N GLU A 300 -40.42 12.08 -23.33
CA GLU A 300 -41.61 11.25 -23.08
C GLU A 300 -41.75 11.07 -21.56
N PRO A 301 -42.87 11.49 -20.94
CA PRO A 301 -43.12 11.26 -19.53
C PRO A 301 -43.10 9.75 -19.26
N TYR A 302 -42.37 9.35 -18.22
CA TYR A 302 -42.40 7.98 -17.73
C TYR A 302 -42.78 8.00 -16.26
N LYS A 303 -43.45 6.93 -15.82
CA LYS A 303 -43.89 6.76 -14.45
C LYS A 303 -42.94 5.77 -13.78
N ASN A 304 -42.19 6.26 -12.81
CA ASN A 304 -41.36 5.41 -11.95
C ASN A 304 -42.29 4.72 -10.94
N LEU A 305 -42.35 3.39 -11.00
CA LEU A 305 -42.93 2.55 -9.96
C LEU A 305 -41.80 2.12 -8.99
N LYS A 306 -42.10 1.23 -8.05
CA LYS A 306 -41.14 0.79 -7.03
C LYS A 306 -40.11 -0.18 -7.61
N GLU A 307 -40.55 -1.09 -8.47
CA GLU A 307 -39.74 -2.15 -9.05
C GLU A 307 -39.63 -2.06 -10.57
N SER A 308 -40.49 -1.27 -11.21
CA SER A 308 -40.54 -1.10 -12.66
C SER A 308 -40.67 0.36 -13.10
N LEU A 309 -40.41 0.62 -14.37
CA LEU A 309 -40.58 1.91 -15.02
C LEU A 309 -41.57 1.73 -16.17
N LEU A 310 -42.61 2.54 -16.20
CA LEU A 310 -43.73 2.41 -17.14
C LEU A 310 -43.77 3.62 -18.09
N SER A 311 -44.04 3.38 -19.36
CA SER A 311 -44.24 4.42 -20.38
C SER A 311 -45.58 5.12 -20.20
N GLU A 312 -45.68 6.41 -20.53
CA GLU A 312 -46.95 7.13 -20.48
C GLU A 312 -48.00 6.54 -21.44
N LYS A 313 -47.59 5.96 -22.56
CA LYS A 313 -48.52 5.30 -23.50
C LYS A 313 -49.26 4.14 -22.83
N LEU A 314 -48.51 3.25 -22.18
CA LEU A 314 -49.09 2.11 -21.48
C LEU A 314 -49.89 2.53 -20.23
N TRP A 315 -49.49 3.63 -19.59
CA TRP A 315 -50.29 4.26 -18.52
C TRP A 315 -51.63 4.77 -19.04
N LEU A 316 -51.66 5.48 -20.18
CA LEU A 316 -52.89 6.03 -20.75
C LEU A 316 -53.84 4.95 -21.24
N GLU A 317 -53.32 3.87 -21.82
CA GLU A 317 -54.11 2.68 -22.18
C GLU A 317 -54.76 2.05 -20.94
N PHE A 318 -53.96 1.82 -19.89
CA PHE A 318 -54.44 1.33 -18.60
C PHE A 318 -55.50 2.26 -17.98
N GLU A 319 -55.26 3.57 -17.98
CA GLU A 319 -56.19 4.57 -17.45
C GLU A 319 -57.50 4.63 -18.26
N SER A 320 -57.45 4.44 -19.58
CA SER A 320 -58.64 4.37 -20.44
C SER A 320 -59.50 3.15 -20.09
N VAL A 321 -58.90 1.96 -19.98
CA VAL A 321 -59.62 0.73 -19.63
C VAL A 321 -60.22 0.83 -18.23
N ALA A 322 -59.50 1.44 -17.29
CA ALA A 322 -60.03 1.71 -15.96
C ALA A 322 -61.23 2.65 -15.99
N LYS A 323 -61.17 3.75 -16.78
CA LYS A 323 -62.28 4.69 -16.94
C LYS A 323 -63.48 4.06 -17.64
N GLU A 324 -63.27 3.20 -18.64
CA GLU A 324 -64.35 2.48 -19.33
C GLU A 324 -65.06 1.50 -18.40
N THR A 325 -64.32 0.74 -17.60
CA THR A 325 -64.88 -0.20 -16.61
C THR A 325 -65.71 0.54 -15.57
N MET A 326 -65.22 1.68 -15.09
CA MET A 326 -65.94 2.53 -14.15
C MET A 326 -67.18 3.18 -14.78
N ALA A 327 -67.12 3.58 -16.06
CA ALA A 327 -68.27 4.12 -16.79
C ALA A 327 -69.39 3.08 -17.02
N GLN A 328 -69.05 1.80 -17.00
CA GLN A 328 -70.02 0.69 -17.05
C GLN A 328 -70.66 0.38 -15.69
N ASN A 329 -70.36 1.15 -14.64
CA ASN A 329 -70.77 0.89 -13.25
C ASN A 329 -70.36 -0.52 -12.79
N LEU A 330 -69.13 -0.94 -13.10
CA LEU A 330 -68.58 -2.21 -12.61
C LEU A 330 -67.52 -1.93 -11.54
N TRP A 331 -67.29 -2.92 -10.67
CA TRP A 331 -66.20 -2.90 -9.71
C TRP A 331 -64.88 -3.02 -10.47
N LEU A 332 -63.95 -2.11 -10.20
CA LEU A 332 -62.63 -2.11 -10.82
C LEU A 332 -61.64 -2.81 -9.90
N ASP A 333 -61.15 -3.98 -10.29
CA ASP A 333 -59.98 -4.60 -9.67
C ASP A 333 -58.73 -4.27 -10.48
N VAL A 334 -57.83 -3.47 -9.89
CA VAL A 334 -56.60 -3.01 -10.55
C VAL A 334 -55.67 -4.18 -10.90
N SER A 335 -55.74 -5.31 -10.19
CA SER A 335 -54.95 -6.50 -10.50
C SER A 335 -55.38 -7.20 -11.80
N THR A 336 -56.66 -7.07 -12.19
CA THR A 336 -57.21 -7.70 -13.40
C THR A 336 -56.89 -6.96 -14.69
N ILE A 337 -56.57 -5.66 -14.59
CA ILE A 337 -56.31 -4.77 -15.72
C ILE A 337 -54.81 -4.46 -15.83
N ALA A 338 -54.06 -4.59 -14.75
CA ALA A 338 -52.61 -4.43 -14.77
C ALA A 338 -51.96 -5.52 -15.64
N PRO A 339 -50.89 -5.19 -16.40
CA PRO A 339 -50.08 -6.20 -17.07
C PRO A 339 -49.57 -7.24 -16.07
N GLU A 340 -49.68 -8.53 -16.41
CA GLU A 340 -49.26 -9.67 -15.57
C GLU A 340 -47.78 -9.63 -15.13
N VAL A 341 -46.97 -8.75 -15.72
CA VAL A 341 -45.54 -8.62 -15.49
C VAL A 341 -45.20 -7.65 -14.34
N LEU A 342 -46.18 -6.89 -13.83
CA LEU A 342 -45.97 -5.98 -12.71
C LEU A 342 -46.10 -6.72 -11.37
N SER A 343 -45.24 -6.37 -10.41
CA SER A 343 -45.33 -6.91 -9.05
C SER A 343 -46.47 -6.27 -8.27
N ASP A 344 -46.97 -6.95 -7.24
CA ASP A 344 -48.05 -6.43 -6.38
C ASP A 344 -47.73 -5.04 -5.81
N ALA A 345 -46.45 -4.77 -5.53
CA ALA A 345 -45.98 -3.47 -5.05
C ALA A 345 -46.09 -2.35 -6.11
N ASP A 346 -45.91 -2.70 -7.38
CA ASP A 346 -46.07 -1.80 -8.52
C ASP A 346 -47.56 -1.58 -8.85
N ILE A 347 -48.39 -2.63 -8.72
CA ILE A 347 -49.85 -2.56 -8.88
C ILE A 347 -50.47 -1.61 -7.83
N CYS A 348 -50.02 -1.69 -6.57
CA CYS A 348 -50.44 -0.74 -5.53
C CYS A 348 -50.04 0.71 -5.87
N CYS A 349 -48.86 0.92 -6.47
CA CYS A 349 -48.45 2.25 -6.91
C CYS A 349 -49.29 2.78 -8.08
N LEU A 350 -49.73 1.90 -9.00
CA LEU A 350 -50.68 2.27 -10.06
C LEU A 350 -52.05 2.65 -9.48
N ALA A 351 -52.54 1.91 -8.48
CA ALA A 351 -53.77 2.23 -7.77
C ALA A 351 -53.70 3.60 -7.07
N ASP A 352 -52.59 3.90 -6.36
CA ASP A 352 -52.34 5.21 -5.75
C ASP A 352 -52.33 6.36 -6.78
N MET A 353 -51.88 6.07 -8.01
CA MET A 353 -51.85 7.05 -9.10
C MET A 353 -53.23 7.29 -9.71
N LEU A 354 -54.06 6.24 -9.84
CA LEU A 354 -55.45 6.35 -10.31
C LEU A 354 -56.32 7.13 -9.31
N GLU A 355 -56.16 6.89 -8.01
CA GLU A 355 -56.88 7.60 -6.94
C GLU A 355 -56.60 9.12 -6.99
N LYS A 356 -55.34 9.50 -7.21
CA LYS A 356 -54.95 10.92 -7.35
C LYS A 356 -55.50 11.57 -8.62
N GLY A 357 -55.69 10.80 -9.69
CA GLY A 357 -56.24 11.27 -10.96
C GLY A 357 -57.76 11.43 -10.95
N ASN A 358 -58.48 10.56 -10.24
CA ASN A 358 -59.95 10.48 -10.27
C ASN A 358 -60.55 10.54 -8.85
N LYS A 359 -60.71 11.76 -8.32
CA LYS A 359 -61.26 12.04 -6.97
C LYS A 359 -62.69 11.56 -6.69
N LYS A 360 -63.40 11.05 -7.71
CA LYS A 360 -64.78 10.55 -7.59
C LYS A 360 -64.84 9.04 -7.33
N TRP A 361 -63.72 8.34 -7.38
CA TRP A 361 -63.66 6.90 -7.21
C TRP A 361 -63.33 6.57 -5.75
N ASN A 362 -64.15 5.72 -5.12
CA ASN A 362 -63.93 5.26 -3.76
C ASN A 362 -63.09 3.97 -3.78
N ARG A 363 -62.04 3.92 -2.96
CA ARG A 363 -61.09 2.80 -2.89
C ARG A 363 -61.46 1.86 -1.75
N LEU A 364 -61.55 0.56 -2.03
CA LEU A 364 -61.75 -0.52 -1.06
C LEU A 364 -60.51 -1.43 -1.08
N GLU A 365 -59.97 -1.77 0.09
CA GLU A 365 -58.87 -2.75 0.28
C GLU A 365 -57.71 -2.66 -0.75
N ASP A 366 -57.06 -1.50 -0.80
CA ASP A 366 -55.84 -1.18 -1.56
C ASP A 366 -55.88 -1.34 -3.10
N LEU A 367 -56.74 -2.16 -3.70
CA LEU A 367 -56.72 -2.49 -5.13
C LEU A 367 -58.08 -2.36 -5.84
N TYR A 368 -59.17 -2.19 -5.10
CA TYR A 368 -60.52 -2.11 -5.67
C TYR A 368 -61.02 -0.67 -5.72
N PHE A 369 -61.66 -0.28 -6.82
CA PHE A 369 -62.34 1.00 -6.95
C PHE A 369 -63.81 0.80 -7.32
N PHE A 370 -64.68 1.66 -6.79
CA PHE A 370 -66.10 1.73 -7.14
C PHE A 370 -66.59 3.19 -7.20
N ASP A 371 -67.65 3.43 -7.97
CA ASP A 371 -68.31 4.73 -8.06
C ASP A 371 -69.45 4.82 -7.03
N GLU A 372 -69.72 6.01 -6.48
CA GLU A 372 -70.79 6.22 -5.49
C GLU A 372 -72.18 5.89 -6.04
N SER A 373 -72.35 5.89 -7.36
CA SER A 373 -73.57 5.46 -8.06
C SER A 373 -73.93 3.99 -7.83
N LEU A 374 -72.97 3.15 -7.39
CA LEU A 374 -73.14 1.72 -7.06
C LEU A 374 -73.40 1.46 -5.58
N ALA A 375 -73.23 2.47 -4.71
CA ALA A 375 -73.35 2.32 -3.26
C ALA A 375 -74.79 2.46 -2.74
N ASN A 376 -75.76 2.70 -3.64
CA ASN A 376 -77.20 2.84 -3.32
C ASN A 376 -78.00 1.58 -3.69
#